data_AF-A0A392SEN5-F1
#
_entry.id   AF-A0A392SEN5-F1
#
_cell.length_a   1.000
_cell.length_b   1.000
_cell.length_c   1.000
_cell.angle_alpha   90.00
_cell.angle_beta   90.00
_cell.angle_gamma   90.00
#
_symmetry.space_group_name_H-M   'P 1'
#
loop_
_entity.id
_entity.type
_entity.pdbx_description
1 polymer ?
#
loop_
_entity_poly.entity_id
_entity_poly.type
_entity_poly.pdbx_seq_one_letter_code
_entity_poly.pdbx_strand_id
1 'polypeptide(L)'
;MEAEEDKCVKFENGLRPDIKQLIGFSEIRNFPMLVNKSRICDKDSKAKANYYKAANEKRGKDFGRGKLYGREGKKPDEGGGSGVKGGVDRNCFKCGLSGHRFFECP
;
A
#
# COMPACT_ATOMS: atom_id res chain seq x y z
N MET A 1 0.50 13.16 -39.33
CA MET A 1 0.39 12.12 -38.28
C MET A 1 1.31 12.45 -37.12
N GLU A 2 2.61 12.66 -37.37
CA GLU A 2 3.61 13.08 -36.36
C GLU A 2 3.21 14.31 -35.52
N ALA A 3 2.62 15.34 -36.14
CA ALA A 3 2.21 16.55 -35.42
C ALA A 3 1.05 16.34 -34.42
N GLU A 4 0.29 15.25 -34.53
CA GLU A 4 -0.75 14.90 -33.55
C GLU A 4 -0.18 14.01 -32.46
N GLU A 5 0.73 13.10 -32.81
CA GLU A 5 1.47 12.27 -31.85
C GLU A 5 2.33 13.14 -30.92
N ASP A 6 3.02 14.16 -31.42
CA ASP A 6 3.76 15.12 -30.58
C ASP A 6 2.86 15.82 -29.55
N LYS A 7 1.65 16.23 -29.96
CA LYS A 7 0.66 16.84 -29.05
C LYS A 7 0.23 15.86 -27.96
N CYS A 8 -0.01 14.60 -28.33
CA CYS A 8 -0.36 13.54 -27.40
C CYS A 8 0.77 13.30 -26.39
N VAL A 9 2.01 13.15 -26.86
CA VAL A 9 3.19 12.96 -26.02
C VAL A 9 3.38 14.14 -25.06
N LYS A 10 3.28 15.38 -25.55
CA LYS A 10 3.41 16.58 -24.71
C LYS A 10 2.34 16.63 -23.61
N PHE A 11 1.10 16.26 -23.94
CA PHE A 11 0.00 16.21 -22.98
C PHE A 11 0.19 15.10 -21.95
N GLU A 12 0.54 13.88 -22.38
CA GLU A 12 0.79 12.74 -21.51
C GLU A 12 1.91 13.00 -20.51
N ASN A 13 2.94 13.75 -20.90
CA ASN A 13 4.02 14.16 -19.99
C ASN A 13 3.57 15.11 -18.89
N GLY A 14 2.45 15.83 -19.07
CA GLY A 14 1.84 16.68 -18.05
C GLY A 14 0.82 15.94 -17.15
N LEU A 15 0.49 14.68 -17.44
CA LEU A 15 -0.46 13.92 -16.64
C LEU A 15 0.19 13.42 -15.33
N ARG A 16 -0.65 13.26 -14.30
CA ARG A 16 -0.24 12.58 -13.07
C ARG A 16 0.20 11.14 -13.37
N PRO A 17 1.21 10.58 -12.69
CA PRO A 17 1.77 9.27 -13.02
C PRO A 17 0.74 8.12 -13.04
N ASP A 18 -0.21 8.12 -12.12
CA ASP A 18 -1.29 7.12 -12.05
C ASP A 18 -2.20 7.17 -13.28
N ILE A 19 -2.49 8.38 -13.77
CA ILE A 19 -3.30 8.59 -14.97
C ILE A 19 -2.48 8.29 -16.22
N LYS A 20 -1.23 8.75 -16.26
CA LYS A 20 -0.30 8.50 -17.38
C LYS A 20 -0.11 7.01 -17.62
N GLN A 21 0.03 6.21 -16.55
CA GLN A 21 0.16 4.76 -16.67
C GLN A 21 -1.11 4.14 -17.29
N LEU A 22 -2.30 4.50 -16.80
CA LEU A 22 -3.57 3.99 -17.34
C LEU A 22 -3.79 4.37 -18.81
N ILE A 23 -3.44 5.61 -19.16
CA ILE A 23 -3.60 6.14 -20.51
C ILE A 23 -2.56 5.55 -21.47
N GLY A 24 -1.31 5.37 -21.03
CA GLY A 24 -0.24 4.77 -21.83
C GLY A 24 -0.56 3.36 -22.30
N PHE A 25 -1.30 2.57 -21.53
CA PHE A 25 -1.78 1.24 -21.97
C PHE A 25 -2.83 1.28 -23.08
N SER A 26 -3.49 2.43 -23.30
CA SER A 26 -4.53 2.57 -24.31
C SER A 26 -4.00 3.03 -25.67
N GLU A 27 -2.70 3.34 -25.79
CA GLU A 27 -1.99 3.74 -27.02
C GLU A 27 -2.77 4.73 -27.91
N ILE A 28 -3.36 5.77 -27.30
CA ILE A 28 -4.28 6.69 -27.99
C ILE A 28 -3.50 7.73 -28.78
N ARG A 29 -3.62 7.70 -30.10
CA ARG A 29 -2.96 8.66 -31.01
C ARG A 29 -3.80 9.89 -31.33
N ASN A 30 -5.11 9.84 -31.07
CA ASN A 30 -6.02 10.95 -31.32
C ASN A 30 -6.11 11.90 -30.13
N PHE A 31 -5.70 13.15 -30.33
CA PHE A 31 -5.60 14.12 -29.24
C PHE A 31 -6.94 14.44 -28.54
N PRO A 32 -8.05 14.74 -29.24
CA PRO A 32 -9.36 14.91 -28.59
C PRO A 32 -9.78 13.70 -27.74
N MET A 33 -9.56 12.49 -28.25
CA MET A 33 -9.86 11.26 -27.53
C MET A 33 -9.00 11.10 -26.28
N LEU A 34 -7.69 11.36 -26.39
CA LEU A 34 -6.73 11.31 -25.30
C LEU A 34 -7.13 12.24 -24.15
N VAL A 35 -7.48 13.49 -24.47
CA VAL A 35 -7.92 14.48 -23.49
C VAL A 35 -9.20 14.01 -22.78
N ASN A 36 -10.18 13.49 -23.53
CA ASN A 36 -11.42 13.00 -22.94
C ASN A 36 -11.19 11.80 -22.02
N LYS A 37 -10.42 10.80 -22.47
CA LYS A 37 -10.09 9.61 -21.66
C LYS A 37 -9.32 9.99 -20.39
N SER A 38 -8.32 10.87 -20.51
CA SER A 38 -7.53 11.36 -19.38
C SER A 38 -8.41 12.06 -18.34
N ARG A 39 -9.39 12.86 -18.78
CA ARG A 39 -10.36 13.51 -17.90
C ARG A 39 -11.27 12.51 -17.19
N ILE A 40 -11.63 11.40 -17.83
CA ILE A 40 -12.42 10.33 -17.20
C ILE A 40 -11.57 9.58 -16.17
N CYS A 41 -10.34 9.20 -16.52
CA CYS A 41 -9.41 8.51 -15.62
C CYS A 41 -9.03 9.35 -14.39
N ASP A 42 -8.90 10.67 -14.54
CA ASP A 42 -8.65 11.56 -13.39
C ASP A 42 -9.79 11.48 -12.35
N LYS A 43 -11.03 11.55 -12.83
CA LYS A 43 -12.23 11.45 -11.98
C LYS A 43 -12.33 10.08 -11.31
N ASP A 44 -12.08 9.01 -12.07
CA ASP A 44 -12.11 7.65 -11.54
C ASP A 44 -11.02 7.42 -10.48
N SER A 45 -9.79 7.86 -10.74
CA SER A 45 -8.68 7.77 -9.79
C SER A 45 -9.00 8.48 -8.47
N LYS A 46 -9.60 9.68 -8.55
CA LYS A 46 -10.07 10.42 -7.36
C LYS A 46 -11.21 9.71 -6.63
N ALA A 47 -12.19 9.17 -7.36
CA ALA A 47 -13.30 8.41 -6.77
C ALA A 47 -12.79 7.15 -6.06
N LYS A 48 -11.87 6.42 -6.69
CA LYS A 48 -11.21 5.24 -6.13
C LYS A 48 -10.45 5.59 -4.85
N ALA A 49 -9.65 6.65 -4.87
CA ALA A 49 -8.93 7.11 -3.68
C ALA A 49 -9.89 7.46 -2.52
N ASN A 50 -11.00 8.16 -2.81
CA ASN A 50 -12.02 8.49 -1.83
C ASN A 50 -12.71 7.23 -1.25
N TYR A 51 -13.05 6.27 -2.11
CA TYR A 51 -13.64 5.00 -1.68
C TYR A 51 -12.73 4.26 -0.71
N TYR A 52 -11.44 4.08 -1.06
CA TYR A 52 -10.50 3.39 -0.18
C TYR A 52 -10.22 4.18 1.10
N LYS A 53 -10.23 5.52 1.04
CA LYS A 53 -10.13 6.39 2.22
C LYS A 53 -11.28 6.13 3.21
N ALA A 54 -12.53 6.20 2.73
CA ALA A 54 -13.70 5.93 3.55
C ALA A 54 -13.74 4.47 4.04
N ALA A 55 -13.32 3.53 3.19
CA ALA A 55 -13.30 2.11 3.53
C ALA A 55 -12.24 1.75 4.59
N ASN A 56 -11.13 2.48 4.66
CA ASN A 56 -10.14 2.28 5.72
C ASN A 56 -10.50 3.01 7.02
N GLU A 57 -11.17 4.18 6.96
CA GLU A 57 -11.61 4.89 8.17
C GLU A 57 -12.62 4.05 8.96
N LYS A 58 -13.56 3.38 8.27
CA LYS A 58 -14.51 2.46 8.92
C LYS A 58 -13.84 1.21 9.50
N ARG A 59 -12.69 0.79 8.96
CA ARG A 59 -11.91 -0.35 9.47
C ARG A 59 -10.99 0.05 10.63
N GLY A 60 -10.41 1.25 10.57
CA GLY A 60 -9.47 1.76 11.58
C GLY A 60 -10.10 2.09 12.93
N LYS A 61 -11.42 2.34 12.97
CA LYS A 61 -12.18 2.54 14.22
C LYS A 61 -12.32 1.25 15.06
N ASP A 62 -12.20 0.07 14.46
CA ASP A 62 -12.31 -1.22 15.16
C ASP A 62 -10.97 -1.77 15.69
N PHE A 63 -9.82 -1.28 15.20
CA PHE A 63 -8.51 -1.68 15.72
C PHE A 63 -8.00 -0.79 16.87
N GLY A 64 -8.74 0.26 17.21
CA GLY A 64 -8.52 1.12 18.38
C GLY A 64 -9.13 0.59 19.68
N ARG A 65 -9.89 -0.52 19.64
CA ARG A 65 -10.26 -1.26 20.85
C ARG A 65 -9.23 -2.35 21.08
N GLY A 66 -8.20 -1.97 21.84
CA GLY A 66 -7.25 -2.89 22.43
C GLY A 66 -7.95 -4.12 23.00
N LYS A 67 -7.29 -5.27 22.86
CA LYS A 67 -7.68 -6.56 23.41
C LYS A 67 -8.40 -6.42 24.76
N LEU A 68 -9.69 -6.71 24.77
CA LEU A 68 -10.38 -7.22 25.96
C LEU A 68 -10.10 -8.71 26.05
N TYR A 69 -8.89 -9.06 26.51
CA TYR A 69 -8.69 -10.26 27.30
C TYR A 69 -7.44 -10.10 28.15
N GLY A 70 -7.63 -10.26 29.45
CA GLY A 70 -6.58 -10.09 30.44
C GLY A 70 -7.17 -10.00 31.83
N ARG A 71 -7.76 -11.12 32.24
CA ARG A 71 -8.19 -11.44 33.61
C ARG A 71 -7.24 -10.81 34.64
N GLU A 72 -7.83 -10.08 35.58
CA GLU A 72 -7.40 -9.84 36.96
C GLU A 72 -6.09 -10.53 37.38
N GLY A 73 -5.10 -9.75 37.82
CA GLY A 73 -3.93 -10.30 38.50
C GLY A 73 -2.70 -9.39 38.52
N LYS A 74 -2.61 -8.58 39.58
CA LYS A 74 -1.38 -8.14 40.28
C LYS A 74 -0.28 -7.45 39.46
N LYS A 75 -0.07 -6.16 39.75
CA LYS A 75 1.24 -5.52 39.65
C LYS A 75 2.20 -6.22 40.63
N PRO A 76 3.46 -6.44 40.24
CA PRO A 76 4.54 -5.78 40.94
C PRO A 76 5.39 -4.94 39.99
N ASP A 77 5.81 -3.82 40.54
CA ASP A 77 6.91 -2.95 40.14
C ASP A 77 8.20 -3.78 39.91
N GLU A 78 8.86 -3.61 38.76
CA GLU A 78 10.32 -3.74 38.59
C GLU A 78 10.72 -3.51 37.11
N GLY A 79 11.66 -2.59 36.88
CA GLY A 79 12.62 -2.66 35.78
C GLY A 79 12.14 -2.24 34.39
N GLY A 80 12.47 -1.01 33.99
CA GLY A 80 12.50 -0.63 32.58
C GLY A 80 13.43 -1.53 31.77
N GLY A 81 12.97 -1.99 30.61
CA GLY A 81 13.78 -2.81 29.71
C GLY A 81 13.07 -3.21 28.42
N SER A 82 13.62 -2.70 27.31
CA SER A 82 13.63 -3.32 25.98
C SER A 82 12.35 -3.40 25.16
N GLY A 83 12.44 -2.80 23.97
CA GLY A 83 11.58 -3.15 22.84
C GLY A 83 11.77 -4.59 22.39
N VAL A 84 11.06 -4.89 21.30
CA VAL A 84 10.88 -6.20 20.67
C VAL A 84 9.75 -7.02 21.31
N LYS A 85 8.52 -6.77 20.81
CA LYS A 85 7.41 -7.71 20.88
C LYS A 85 7.79 -8.96 20.07
N GLY A 86 8.50 -9.89 20.73
CA GLY A 86 8.78 -11.23 20.23
C GLY A 86 7.53 -12.10 20.32
N GLY A 87 7.15 -12.69 19.19
CA GLY A 87 5.98 -13.57 19.10
C GLY A 87 5.97 -14.31 17.76
N VAL A 88 7.11 -14.87 17.37
CA VAL A 88 7.19 -15.95 16.38
C VAL A 88 8.32 -16.83 16.90
N ASP A 89 8.01 -18.10 17.15
CA ASP A 89 8.97 -19.12 17.52
C ASP A 89 10.23 -18.98 16.64
N ARG A 90 11.38 -18.63 17.26
CA ARG A 90 12.66 -18.48 16.55
C ARG A 90 13.26 -19.84 16.28
N ASN A 91 12.51 -20.69 15.61
CA ASN A 91 13.03 -21.91 15.01
C ASN A 91 13.71 -21.52 13.69
N CYS A 92 14.86 -22.11 13.38
CA CYS A 92 15.39 -22.03 12.04
C CYS A 92 14.38 -22.64 11.06
N PHE A 93 13.97 -21.88 10.04
CA PHE A 93 13.01 -22.33 9.03
C PHE A 93 13.45 -23.61 8.29
N LYS A 94 14.75 -23.95 8.34
CA LYS A 94 15.31 -25.14 7.71
C LYS A 94 15.24 -26.40 8.58
N CYS A 95 15.54 -26.29 9.88
CA CYS A 95 15.70 -27.48 10.75
C CYS A 95 14.79 -27.47 12.00
N GLY A 96 14.00 -26.42 12.22
CA GLY A 96 13.10 -26.31 13.37
C GLY A 96 13.80 -26.08 14.72
N LEU A 97 15.14 -26.07 14.76
CA LEU A 97 15.91 -25.83 15.98
C LEU A 97 16.05 -24.33 16.24
N SER A 98 15.88 -23.92 17.49
CA SER A 98 16.18 -22.57 17.94
C SER A 98 17.69 -22.41 18.20
N GLY A 99 18.19 -21.18 18.14
CA GLY A 99 19.59 -20.86 18.49
C GLY A 99 20.49 -20.44 17.33
N HIS A 100 20.02 -20.49 16.08
CA HIS A 100 20.76 -19.98 14.92
C HIS A 100 19.82 -19.37 13.87
N ARG A 101 20.33 -18.51 12.98
CA ARG A 101 19.56 -17.99 11.84
C ARG A 101 19.65 -18.95 10.65
N PHE A 102 18.74 -18.81 9.69
CA PHE A 102 18.67 -19.66 8.49
C PHE A 102 20.01 -19.83 7.76
N PHE A 103 20.83 -18.77 7.71
CA PHE A 103 22.13 -18.78 7.03
C PHE A 103 23.28 -19.39 7.86
N GLU A 104 23.04 -19.72 9.13
CA GLU A 104 24.00 -20.33 10.05
C GLU A 104 23.61 -21.78 10.40
N CYS A 105 22.68 -22.37 9.62
CA CYS A 105 22.25 -23.75 9.80
C CYS A 105 23.34 -24.70 9.27
N PRO A 106 23.88 -25.63 10.09
CA PRO A 106 24.82 -26.63 9.65
C PRO A 106 24.24 -27.58 8.59
#